data_AF-A0A939T3G0-F1
#
_entry.id   AF-A0A939T3G0-F1
#
_cell.length_a   1.000
_cell.length_b   1.000
_cell.length_c   1.000
_cell.angle_alpha   90.00
_cell.angle_beta   90.00
_cell.angle_gamma   90.00
#
_symmetry.space_group_name_H-M   'P 1'
#
loop_
_entity.id
_entity.type
_entity.pdbx_description
1 polymer ?
#
loop_
_entity_poly.entity_id
_entity_poly.type
_entity_poly.pdbx_seq_one_letter_code
_entity_poly.pdbx_strand_id
1 'polypeptide(L)'
;MKAGVPGPDEIRGSDATRPDSVDAAGSVWPCASCGRPVPQPLRGARTLRYCTDNGGACADEAQGRRERGKETPGLPGQVAWAWEIVQRLEGAADQLAGSLASELSVAGVERRVSEARAEAASHVAAAQEELDAAQRQAKSAWQEAASARLRAEVAEKDCAAARTEAEQACAARDAADQEMREARRAAEESKAARLAAENERSRVAEREGELLAALEAARAELVTLHSRLSESDTLVEGQRIEAAAARRAAEDLRSAVRDAEAKRGQAVADLDQAQARVRDCEQQNWRLNHTVDELRATLAALAGERDAARSEAERARRHIDALTRGPAAARGGETGPATIPDGRTATAIEQEPPTGLHSLSGFQLPHAG
;
A
#
# COMPACT_ATOMS: atom_id res chain seq x y z
N MET A 1 73.09 34.55 -50.27
CA MET A 1 73.34 35.93 -50.77
C MET A 1 74.23 36.65 -49.77
N LYS A 2 75.29 37.34 -50.24
CA LYS A 2 76.22 38.23 -49.48
C LYS A 2 76.95 37.57 -48.29
N ALA A 3 78.26 37.33 -48.34
CA ALA A 3 79.39 38.28 -48.30
C ALA A 3 79.60 38.88 -46.89
N GLY A 4 80.82 38.89 -46.31
CA GLY A 4 82.10 38.46 -46.88
C GLY A 4 83.26 38.39 -45.86
N VAL A 5 84.46 38.13 -46.37
CA VAL A 5 85.74 38.00 -45.63
C VAL A 5 86.37 39.39 -45.42
N PRO A 6 87.08 39.60 -44.29
CA PRO A 6 88.52 39.91 -44.33
C PRO A 6 89.30 38.92 -43.43
N GLY A 7 90.57 38.62 -43.61
CA GLY A 7 91.63 39.32 -44.35
C GLY A 7 92.82 39.50 -43.38
N PRO A 8 93.95 38.78 -43.55
CA PRO A 8 95.07 38.83 -42.61
C PRO A 8 96.08 39.92 -42.99
N ASP A 9 96.62 40.63 -42.00
CA ASP A 9 97.71 41.60 -42.22
C ASP A 9 99.00 41.19 -41.50
N GLU A 10 100.06 41.05 -42.30
CA GLU A 10 101.45 41.02 -41.85
C GLU A 10 101.88 42.44 -41.45
N ILE A 11 102.66 42.60 -40.37
CA ILE A 11 103.59 43.73 -40.28
C ILE A 11 104.99 43.24 -39.91
N ARG A 12 105.82 43.12 -40.96
CA ARG A 12 107.28 43.17 -40.88
C ARG A 12 107.72 44.62 -40.65
N GLY A 13 108.48 44.86 -39.59
CA GLY A 13 109.37 46.02 -39.42
C GLY A 13 110.62 45.52 -38.71
N SER A 14 111.83 45.46 -39.28
CA SER A 14 112.58 46.43 -40.09
C SER A 14 113.12 47.59 -39.25
N ASP A 15 114.41 47.90 -39.45
CA ASP A 15 115.27 48.92 -38.82
C ASP A 15 116.05 48.49 -37.56
N ALA A 16 117.30 48.95 -37.32
CA ALA A 16 118.32 49.53 -38.21
C ALA A 16 119.68 49.39 -37.48
N THR A 17 120.73 48.82 -38.09
CA THR A 17 121.76 49.55 -38.86
C THR A 17 122.61 50.56 -38.06
N ARG A 18 123.74 50.08 -37.49
CA ARG A 18 125.08 50.74 -37.49
C ARG A 18 125.22 52.13 -36.78
N PRO A 19 126.42 52.75 -36.75
CA PRO A 19 127.77 52.21 -36.55
C PRO A 19 128.55 53.01 -35.46
N ASP A 20 129.88 53.00 -35.56
CA ASP A 20 130.86 53.96 -35.00
C ASP A 20 131.19 53.84 -33.50
N SER A 21 132.42 53.53 -33.07
CA SER A 21 133.79 53.81 -33.57
C SER A 21 134.29 55.23 -33.29
N VAL A 22 135.62 55.33 -33.12
CA VAL A 22 136.44 56.53 -32.83
C VAL A 22 136.52 56.99 -31.36
N ASP A 23 137.70 56.72 -30.78
CA ASP A 23 138.47 57.47 -29.77
C ASP A 23 137.79 58.09 -28.54
N ALA A 24 138.03 57.45 -27.39
CA ALA A 24 138.13 58.14 -26.11
C ALA A 24 139.16 57.45 -25.21
N ALA A 25 140.28 58.12 -24.94
CA ALA A 25 141.30 57.62 -24.01
C ALA A 25 140.68 57.39 -22.63
N GLY A 26 140.59 56.12 -22.20
CA GLY A 26 140.09 55.77 -20.87
C GLY A 26 140.92 56.50 -19.82
N SER A 27 140.27 57.34 -19.01
CA SER A 27 140.95 58.23 -18.08
C SER A 27 141.83 57.41 -17.13
N VAL A 28 143.14 57.52 -17.28
CA VAL A 28 144.11 56.82 -16.44
C VAL A 28 144.16 57.52 -15.08
N TRP A 29 143.71 56.85 -14.03
CA TRP A 29 143.77 57.37 -12.67
C TRP A 29 144.95 56.75 -11.92
N PRO A 30 145.69 57.51 -11.08
CA PRO A 30 146.71 56.93 -10.23
C PRO A 30 146.07 55.99 -9.21
N CYS A 31 146.62 54.78 -9.06
CA CYS A 31 146.26 53.82 -8.03
C CYS A 31 146.31 54.49 -6.66
N ALA A 32 145.21 54.43 -5.89
CA ALA A 32 145.12 55.10 -4.60
C ALA A 32 146.05 54.55 -3.50
N SER A 33 146.84 53.50 -3.80
CA SER A 33 147.83 52.90 -2.90
C SER A 33 149.28 53.15 -3.33
N CYS A 34 149.60 52.91 -4.62
CA CYS A 34 150.97 52.98 -5.15
C CYS A 34 151.21 54.02 -6.26
N GLY A 35 150.20 54.82 -6.62
CA GLY A 35 150.29 55.87 -7.65
C GLY A 35 150.39 55.39 -9.10
N ARG A 36 150.58 54.09 -9.37
CA ARG A 36 150.66 53.55 -10.74
C ARG A 36 149.41 53.88 -11.57
N PRO A 37 149.55 54.16 -12.88
CA PRO A 37 148.42 54.39 -13.78
C PRO A 37 147.50 53.15 -13.84
N VAL A 38 146.22 53.32 -13.47
CA VAL A 38 145.17 52.29 -13.58
C VAL A 38 144.17 52.72 -14.66
N PRO A 39 143.96 51.92 -15.73
CA PRO A 39 142.96 52.21 -16.75
C PRO A 39 141.55 52.00 -16.18
N GLN A 40 140.67 53.00 -16.34
CA GLN A 40 139.27 52.89 -15.93
C GLN A 40 138.40 52.24 -17.01
N PRO A 41 137.40 51.42 -16.65
CA PRO A 41 136.45 50.86 -17.61
C PRO A 41 135.47 51.94 -18.11
N LEU A 42 135.12 51.89 -19.40
CA LEU A 42 134.22 52.85 -20.04
C LEU A 42 132.75 52.56 -19.71
N ARG A 43 132.20 53.32 -18.74
CA ARG A 43 130.78 53.42 -18.30
C ARG A 43 130.10 52.13 -17.83
N GLY A 44 129.31 52.23 -16.76
CA GLY A 44 128.43 51.17 -16.25
C GLY A 44 129.10 50.13 -15.36
N ALA A 45 130.38 49.83 -15.56
CA ALA A 45 131.17 49.02 -14.63
C ALA A 45 131.69 49.85 -13.43
N ARG A 46 131.98 49.19 -12.30
CA ARG A 46 132.54 49.82 -11.10
C ARG A 46 133.92 50.44 -11.37
N THR A 47 134.16 51.65 -10.87
CA THR A 47 135.45 52.35 -10.98
C THR A 47 136.57 51.60 -10.25
N LEU A 48 137.69 51.36 -10.92
CA LEU A 48 138.84 50.61 -10.40
C LEU A 48 139.78 51.56 -9.62
N ARG A 49 139.62 51.64 -8.30
CA ARG A 49 140.43 52.54 -7.44
C ARG A 49 141.87 52.05 -7.17
N TYR A 50 142.17 50.78 -7.43
CA TYR A 50 143.46 50.16 -7.12
C TYR A 50 143.98 49.34 -8.31
N CYS A 51 145.28 49.05 -8.31
CA CYS A 51 145.90 48.23 -9.35
C CYS A 51 145.39 46.78 -9.29
N THR A 52 144.81 46.31 -10.40
CA THR A 52 144.35 44.91 -10.58
C THR A 52 145.51 43.94 -10.81
N ASP A 53 146.58 44.45 -11.40
CA ASP A 53 147.63 43.68 -12.08
C ASP A 53 148.61 43.01 -11.09
N ASN A 54 148.61 43.47 -9.83
CA ASN A 54 149.32 42.85 -8.70
C ASN A 54 148.42 41.88 -7.89
N GLY A 55 147.34 41.34 -8.48
CA GLY A 55 146.51 40.31 -7.85
C GLY A 55 145.77 40.76 -6.59
N GLY A 56 145.44 42.06 -6.47
CA GLY A 56 144.73 42.63 -5.32
C GLY A 56 145.61 43.32 -4.27
N ALA A 57 146.93 43.05 -4.25
CA ALA A 57 147.83 43.54 -3.19
C ALA A 57 147.80 45.08 -2.96
N CYS A 58 147.57 45.88 -4.02
CA CYS A 58 147.36 47.33 -3.89
C CYS A 58 146.15 47.69 -3.00
N ALA A 59 145.05 46.95 -3.15
CA ALA A 59 143.83 47.15 -2.38
C ALA A 59 143.99 46.61 -0.95
N ASP A 60 144.59 45.43 -0.79
CA ASP A 60 144.79 44.79 0.51
C ASP A 60 145.77 45.58 1.40
N GLU A 61 146.83 46.16 0.84
CA GLU A 61 147.73 47.02 1.61
C GLU A 61 147.03 48.32 2.04
N ALA A 62 146.18 48.90 1.16
CA ALA A 62 145.39 50.07 1.49
C ALA A 62 144.30 49.76 2.53
N GLN A 63 143.71 48.56 2.49
CA GLN A 63 142.81 48.01 3.50
C GLN A 63 143.53 47.89 4.85
N GLY A 64 144.69 47.22 4.90
CA GLY A 64 145.48 47.04 6.11
C GLY A 64 146.04 48.35 6.69
N ARG A 65 146.35 49.37 5.86
CA ARG A 65 146.67 50.72 6.35
C ARG A 65 145.47 51.40 7.01
N ARG A 66 144.25 51.19 6.49
CA ARG A 66 143.01 51.73 7.10
C ARG A 66 142.66 51.00 8.39
N GLU A 67 142.78 49.68 8.43
CA GLU A 67 142.52 48.85 9.62
C GLU A 67 143.44 49.24 10.79
N ARG A 68 144.75 49.44 10.55
CA ARG A 68 145.66 50.01 11.55
C ARG A 68 145.25 51.43 12.01
N GLY A 69 144.61 52.21 11.15
CA GLY A 69 144.02 53.51 11.50
C GLY A 69 142.74 53.42 12.34
N LYS A 70 141.94 52.35 12.20
CA LYS A 70 140.70 52.15 12.97
C LYS A 70 140.97 51.92 14.46
N GLU A 71 142.09 51.27 14.79
CA GLU A 71 142.51 51.01 16.17
C GLU A 71 143.21 52.22 16.84
N THR A 72 143.38 53.33 16.12
CA THR A 72 144.02 54.54 16.67
C THR A 72 143.00 55.38 17.44
N PRO A 73 143.14 55.56 18.78
CA PRO A 73 142.16 56.31 19.57
C PRO A 73 142.19 57.81 19.24
N GLY A 74 141.03 58.37 18.90
CA GLY A 74 140.83 59.81 18.66
C GLY A 74 140.14 60.13 17.33
N LEU A 75 140.25 61.41 16.93
CA LEU A 75 139.70 61.94 15.68
C LEU A 75 140.01 61.10 14.41
N PRO A 76 141.22 60.54 14.22
CA PRO A 76 141.51 59.69 13.04
C PRO A 76 140.64 58.44 12.97
N GLY A 77 140.44 57.74 14.10
CA GLY A 77 139.56 56.58 14.18
C GLY A 77 138.09 56.93 13.97
N GLN A 78 137.64 58.08 14.49
CA GLN A 78 136.28 58.58 14.25
C GLN A 78 136.03 58.93 12.78
N VAL A 79 137.01 59.54 12.09
CA VAL A 79 136.94 59.82 10.64
C VAL A 79 136.98 58.52 9.83
N ALA A 80 137.77 57.52 10.23
CA ALA A 80 137.78 56.20 9.59
C ALA A 80 136.44 55.46 9.75
N TRP A 81 135.80 55.53 10.92
CA TRP A 81 134.48 54.96 11.17
C TRP A 81 133.36 55.71 10.43
N ALA A 82 133.42 57.04 10.36
CA ALA A 82 132.50 57.84 9.56
C ALA A 82 132.60 57.48 8.05
N TRP A 83 133.83 57.24 7.55
CA TRP A 83 134.04 56.74 6.19
C TRP A 83 133.46 55.35 5.95
N GLU A 84 133.49 54.45 6.95
CA GLU A 84 132.86 53.14 6.85
C GLU A 84 131.32 53.24 6.81
N ILE A 85 130.73 54.16 7.57
CA ILE A 85 129.29 54.46 7.49
C ILE A 85 128.93 55.02 6.11
N VAL A 86 129.71 55.97 5.59
CA VAL A 86 129.52 56.50 4.22
C VAL A 86 129.60 55.36 3.21
N GLN A 87 130.60 54.47 3.30
CA GLN A 87 130.74 53.34 2.39
C GLN A 87 129.60 52.30 2.52
N ARG A 88 129.01 52.13 3.70
CA ARG A 88 127.77 51.34 3.91
C ARG A 88 126.54 52.01 3.31
N LEU A 89 126.42 53.34 3.45
CA LEU A 89 125.33 54.12 2.85
C LEU A 89 125.45 54.16 1.33
N GLU A 90 126.66 54.30 0.77
CA GLU A 90 126.96 54.12 -0.66
C GLU A 90 126.59 52.71 -1.12
N GLY A 91 126.98 51.66 -0.37
CA GLY A 91 126.60 50.28 -0.68
C GLY A 91 125.10 50.01 -0.63
N ALA A 92 124.37 50.65 0.30
CA ALA A 92 122.91 50.57 0.38
C ALA A 92 122.24 51.38 -0.75
N ALA A 93 122.79 52.56 -1.10
CA ALA A 93 122.34 53.36 -2.23
C ALA A 93 122.57 52.64 -3.56
N ASP A 94 123.69 51.94 -3.75
CA ASP A 94 123.98 51.08 -4.90
C ASP A 94 123.00 49.89 -4.98
N GLN A 95 122.63 49.29 -3.84
CA GLN A 95 121.64 48.21 -3.79
C GLN A 95 120.23 48.71 -4.13
N LEU A 96 119.84 49.87 -3.60
CA LEU A 96 118.56 50.52 -3.90
C LEU A 96 118.51 51.02 -5.35
N ALA A 97 119.61 51.57 -5.87
CA ALA A 97 119.74 51.96 -7.27
C ALA A 97 119.72 50.72 -8.19
N GLY A 98 120.33 49.60 -7.77
CA GLY A 98 120.29 48.34 -8.48
C GLY A 98 118.89 47.73 -8.53
N SER A 99 118.15 47.72 -7.42
CA SER A 99 116.78 47.23 -7.39
C SER A 99 115.83 48.14 -8.17
N LEU A 100 115.90 49.47 -7.96
CA LEU A 100 115.16 50.45 -8.76
C LEU A 100 115.49 50.36 -10.24
N ALA A 101 116.76 50.20 -10.61
CA ALA A 101 117.14 50.00 -12.01
C ALA A 101 116.62 48.67 -12.56
N SER A 102 116.54 47.60 -11.76
CA SER A 102 115.96 46.33 -12.23
C SER A 102 114.43 46.41 -12.41
N GLU A 103 113.72 47.08 -11.51
CA GLU A 103 112.24 47.22 -11.54
C GLU A 103 111.79 48.28 -12.56
N LEU A 104 112.52 49.40 -12.68
CA LEU A 104 112.25 50.48 -13.65
C LEU A 104 112.98 50.29 -14.98
N SER A 105 113.79 49.24 -15.15
CA SER A 105 114.26 48.84 -16.48
C SER A 105 113.07 48.51 -17.37
N VAL A 106 113.25 48.66 -18.69
CA VAL A 106 112.24 48.23 -19.68
C VAL A 106 111.79 46.79 -19.41
N ALA A 107 112.72 45.88 -19.12
CA ALA A 107 112.42 44.48 -18.80
C ALA A 107 111.69 44.28 -17.45
N GLY A 108 111.90 45.16 -16.46
CA GLY A 108 111.17 45.15 -15.19
C GLY A 108 109.73 45.62 -15.36
N VAL A 109 109.54 46.75 -16.05
CA VAL A 109 108.21 47.29 -16.39
C VAL A 109 107.44 46.32 -17.28
N GLU A 110 108.07 45.73 -18.30
CA GLU A 110 107.47 44.70 -19.14
C GLU A 110 107.04 43.46 -18.34
N ARG A 111 107.81 43.05 -17.33
CA ARG A 111 107.41 41.98 -16.40
C ARG A 111 106.20 42.38 -15.56
N ARG A 112 106.20 43.56 -14.92
CA ARG A 112 105.04 44.03 -14.13
C ARG A 112 103.79 44.21 -15.00
N VAL A 113 103.95 44.64 -16.25
CA VAL A 113 102.86 44.73 -17.23
C VAL A 113 102.40 43.34 -17.69
N SER A 114 103.29 42.35 -17.85
CA SER A 114 102.89 40.99 -18.19
C SER A 114 102.21 40.26 -17.04
N GLU A 115 102.66 40.47 -15.79
CA GLU A 115 102.00 40.04 -14.56
C GLU A 115 100.59 40.64 -14.46
N ALA A 116 100.45 41.97 -14.55
CA ALA A 116 99.14 42.63 -14.51
C ALA A 116 98.21 42.21 -15.67
N ARG A 117 98.75 41.93 -16.85
CA ARG A 117 97.98 41.36 -17.98
C ARG A 117 97.56 39.92 -17.72
N ALA A 118 98.40 39.11 -17.06
CA ALA A 118 98.07 37.74 -16.68
C ALA A 118 96.99 37.73 -15.59
N GLU A 119 97.13 38.54 -14.54
CA GLU A 119 96.12 38.73 -13.49
C GLU A 119 94.78 39.19 -14.08
N ALA A 120 94.79 40.20 -14.96
CA ALA A 120 93.59 40.67 -15.65
C ALA A 120 92.96 39.56 -16.54
N ALA A 121 93.77 38.78 -17.25
CA ALA A 121 93.29 37.64 -18.04
C ALA A 121 92.68 36.55 -17.15
N SER A 122 93.27 36.25 -15.99
CA SER A 122 92.72 35.32 -15.00
C SER A 122 91.38 35.82 -14.43
N HIS A 123 91.25 37.12 -14.13
CA HIS A 123 89.97 37.70 -13.68
C HIS A 123 88.89 37.65 -14.77
N VAL A 124 89.24 37.92 -16.02
CA VAL A 124 88.30 37.81 -17.15
C VAL A 124 87.88 36.35 -17.38
N ALA A 125 88.81 35.39 -17.28
CA ALA A 125 88.49 33.97 -17.38
C ALA A 125 87.54 33.52 -16.26
N ALA A 126 87.82 33.88 -14.99
CA ALA A 126 86.94 33.58 -13.86
C ALA A 126 85.54 34.18 -14.03
N ALA A 127 85.44 35.46 -14.45
CA ALA A 127 84.16 36.10 -14.71
C ALA A 127 83.38 35.43 -15.88
N GLN A 128 84.08 34.93 -16.90
CA GLN A 128 83.45 34.16 -17.98
C GLN A 128 82.94 32.79 -17.48
N GLU A 129 83.72 32.08 -16.66
CA GLU A 129 83.30 30.81 -16.04
C GLU A 129 82.07 31.00 -15.13
N GLU A 130 82.03 32.08 -14.33
CA GLU A 130 80.88 32.46 -13.50
C GLU A 130 79.63 32.80 -14.34
N LEU A 131 79.79 33.61 -15.40
CA LEU A 131 78.69 33.93 -16.32
C LEU A 131 78.13 32.68 -17.01
N ASP A 132 79.01 31.78 -17.46
CA ASP A 132 78.63 30.52 -18.08
C ASP A 132 77.95 29.56 -17.08
N ALA A 133 78.41 29.53 -15.82
CA ALA A 133 77.76 28.78 -14.76
C ALA A 133 76.37 29.33 -14.44
N ALA A 134 76.23 30.65 -14.30
CA ALA A 134 74.95 31.33 -14.07
C ALA A 134 73.99 31.12 -15.25
N GLN A 135 74.47 31.16 -16.50
CA GLN A 135 73.65 30.85 -17.68
C GLN A 135 73.19 29.38 -17.71
N ARG A 136 74.04 28.43 -17.32
CA ARG A 136 73.64 27.01 -17.21
C ARG A 136 72.58 26.81 -16.12
N GLN A 137 72.77 27.41 -14.94
CA GLN A 137 71.82 27.34 -13.83
C GLN A 137 70.48 28.02 -14.18
N ALA A 138 70.51 29.16 -14.87
CA ALA A 138 69.29 29.81 -15.36
C ALA A 138 68.55 28.90 -16.36
N LYS A 139 69.27 28.27 -17.31
CA LYS A 139 68.67 27.34 -18.28
C LYS A 139 68.04 26.12 -17.59
N SER A 140 68.67 25.51 -16.59
CA SER A 140 68.07 24.39 -15.85
C SER A 140 66.85 24.84 -15.05
N ALA A 141 66.92 25.97 -14.33
CA ALA A 141 65.79 26.52 -13.59
C ALA A 141 64.59 26.84 -14.50
N TRP A 142 64.82 27.36 -15.72
CA TRP A 142 63.75 27.57 -16.71
C TRP A 142 63.14 26.25 -17.21
N GLN A 143 63.95 25.21 -17.44
CA GLN A 143 63.46 23.88 -17.85
C GLN A 143 62.64 23.22 -16.73
N GLU A 144 63.13 23.28 -15.48
CA GLU A 144 62.42 22.81 -14.29
C GLU A 144 61.10 23.54 -14.11
N ALA A 145 61.08 24.87 -14.17
CA ALA A 145 59.87 25.67 -14.08
C ALA A 145 58.86 25.38 -15.20
N ALA A 146 59.32 25.18 -16.44
CA ALA A 146 58.47 24.77 -17.55
C ALA A 146 57.86 23.37 -17.32
N SER A 147 58.66 22.40 -16.85
CA SER A 147 58.16 21.05 -16.53
C SER A 147 57.20 21.04 -15.34
N ALA A 148 57.38 21.93 -14.37
CA ALA A 148 56.49 22.09 -13.22
C ALA A 148 55.15 22.69 -13.64
N ARG A 149 55.15 23.70 -14.52
CA ARG A 149 53.92 24.27 -15.11
C ARG A 149 53.15 23.23 -15.92
N LEU A 150 53.82 22.47 -16.79
CA LEU A 150 53.16 21.41 -17.56
C LEU A 150 52.52 20.34 -16.66
N ARG A 151 53.21 19.93 -15.58
CA ARG A 151 52.64 19.01 -14.58
C ARG A 151 51.44 19.60 -13.84
N ALA A 152 51.47 20.89 -13.52
CA ALA A 152 50.34 21.58 -12.89
C ALA A 152 49.14 21.66 -13.85
N GLU A 153 49.34 22.05 -15.12
CA GLU A 153 48.29 22.10 -16.14
C GLU A 153 47.65 20.73 -16.42
N VAL A 154 48.44 19.65 -16.37
CA VAL A 154 47.90 18.27 -16.48
C VAL A 154 47.09 17.93 -15.23
N ALA A 155 47.63 18.15 -14.03
CA ALA A 155 46.91 17.88 -12.78
C ALA A 155 45.61 18.69 -12.65
N GLU A 156 45.57 19.94 -13.13
CA GLU A 156 44.35 20.76 -13.19
C GLU A 156 43.31 20.17 -14.14
N LYS A 157 43.71 19.69 -15.32
CA LYS A 157 42.82 19.00 -16.28
C LYS A 157 42.30 17.69 -15.71
N ASP A 158 43.15 16.90 -15.07
CA ASP A 158 42.76 15.63 -14.42
C ASP A 158 41.79 15.89 -13.25
N CYS A 159 42.04 16.91 -12.43
CA CYS A 159 41.11 17.34 -11.38
C CYS A 159 39.79 17.85 -11.93
N ALA A 160 39.78 18.56 -13.07
CA ALA A 160 38.56 19.00 -13.72
C ALA A 160 37.75 17.81 -14.28
N ALA A 161 38.40 16.87 -14.97
CA ALA A 161 37.79 15.65 -15.46
C ALA A 161 37.17 14.83 -14.33
N ALA A 162 37.94 14.55 -13.26
CA ALA A 162 37.46 13.80 -12.10
C ALA A 162 36.26 14.49 -11.39
N ARG A 163 36.19 15.82 -11.39
CA ARG A 163 35.00 16.55 -10.89
C ARG A 163 33.79 16.33 -11.80
N THR A 164 33.94 16.44 -13.12
CA THR A 164 32.83 16.20 -14.05
C THR A 164 32.34 14.76 -14.01
N GLU A 165 33.22 13.77 -13.82
CA GLU A 165 32.86 12.37 -13.61
C GLU A 165 32.11 12.16 -12.29
N ALA A 166 32.57 12.80 -11.20
CA ALA A 166 31.88 12.74 -9.90
C ALA A 166 30.49 13.41 -9.94
N GLU A 167 30.35 14.55 -10.61
CA GLU A 167 29.07 15.23 -10.82
C GLU A 167 28.10 14.35 -11.64
N GLN A 168 28.57 13.71 -12.71
CA GLN A 168 27.78 12.75 -13.49
C GLN A 168 27.38 11.52 -12.67
N ALA A 169 28.29 10.97 -11.86
CA ALA A 169 28.00 9.84 -10.99
C ALA A 169 26.98 10.18 -9.89
N CYS A 170 27.06 11.39 -9.31
CA CYS A 170 26.05 11.89 -8.38
C CYS A 170 24.69 12.09 -9.07
N ALA A 171 24.65 12.70 -10.26
CA ALA A 171 23.41 12.88 -11.02
C ALA A 171 22.77 11.53 -11.40
N ALA A 172 23.57 10.55 -11.82
CA ALA A 172 23.10 9.20 -12.14
C ALA A 172 22.55 8.46 -10.91
N ARG A 173 23.22 8.57 -9.75
CA ARG A 173 22.71 8.04 -8.47
C ARG A 173 21.38 8.71 -8.11
N ASP A 174 21.32 10.04 -8.17
CA ASP A 174 20.15 10.80 -7.74
C ASP A 174 18.93 10.58 -8.66
N ALA A 175 19.17 10.26 -9.94
CA ALA A 175 18.15 9.78 -10.87
C ALA A 175 17.66 8.36 -10.52
N ALA A 176 18.57 7.40 -10.31
CA ALA A 176 18.20 6.03 -9.91
C ALA A 176 17.45 6.01 -8.56
N ASP A 177 17.81 6.90 -7.65
CA ASP A 177 17.12 7.13 -6.37
C ASP A 177 15.69 7.67 -6.57
N GLN A 178 15.46 8.52 -7.57
CA GLN A 178 14.13 9.02 -7.94
C GLN A 178 13.29 7.89 -8.54
N GLU A 179 13.83 7.16 -9.51
CA GLU A 179 13.19 5.98 -10.12
C GLU A 179 12.80 4.94 -9.07
N MET A 180 13.68 4.65 -8.10
CA MET A 180 13.37 3.74 -6.97
C MET A 180 12.24 4.25 -6.06
N ARG A 181 12.15 5.57 -5.83
CA ARG A 181 11.05 6.16 -5.04
C ARG A 181 9.74 6.11 -5.81
N GLU A 182 9.76 6.34 -7.12
CA GLU A 182 8.59 6.27 -8.00
C GLU A 182 8.09 4.82 -8.15
N ALA A 183 8.98 3.88 -8.42
CA ALA A 183 8.66 2.45 -8.45
C ALA A 183 8.08 1.96 -7.12
N ARG A 184 8.60 2.46 -5.98
CA ARG A 184 8.05 2.15 -4.65
C ARG A 184 6.65 2.76 -4.45
N ARG A 185 6.41 4.01 -4.88
CA ARG A 185 5.07 4.63 -4.83
C ARG A 185 4.06 3.84 -5.65
N ALA A 186 4.39 3.53 -6.92
CA ALA A 186 3.55 2.73 -7.80
C ALA A 186 3.27 1.33 -7.22
N ALA A 187 4.25 0.71 -6.55
CA ALA A 187 4.06 -0.58 -5.88
C ALA A 187 3.13 -0.49 -4.66
N GLU A 188 3.22 0.55 -3.83
CA GLU A 188 2.29 0.75 -2.71
C GLU A 188 0.88 1.14 -3.19
N GLU A 189 0.76 1.97 -4.24
CA GLU A 189 -0.52 2.29 -4.89
C GLU A 189 -1.19 1.03 -5.46
N SER A 190 -0.42 0.15 -6.11
CA SER A 190 -0.91 -1.14 -6.62
C SER A 190 -1.38 -2.07 -5.50
N LYS A 191 -0.66 -2.13 -4.36
CA LYS A 191 -1.13 -2.87 -3.17
C LYS A 191 -2.41 -2.28 -2.59
N ALA A 192 -2.48 -0.95 -2.46
CA ALA A 192 -3.67 -0.27 -1.96
C ALA A 192 -4.90 -0.51 -2.86
N ALA A 193 -4.72 -0.45 -4.18
CA ALA A 193 -5.77 -0.76 -5.16
C ALA A 193 -6.24 -2.22 -5.06
N ARG A 194 -5.32 -3.18 -4.85
CA ARG A 194 -5.66 -4.58 -4.61
C ARG A 194 -6.46 -4.78 -3.33
N LEU A 195 -6.02 -4.21 -2.21
CA LEU A 195 -6.74 -4.29 -0.94
C LEU A 195 -8.13 -3.63 -1.02
N ALA A 196 -8.25 -2.51 -1.74
CA ALA A 196 -9.55 -1.88 -1.99
C ALA A 196 -10.48 -2.80 -2.80
N ALA A 197 -9.97 -3.47 -3.84
CA ALA A 197 -10.73 -4.41 -4.64
C ALA A 197 -11.11 -5.70 -3.86
N GLU A 198 -10.25 -6.19 -2.97
CA GLU A 198 -10.52 -7.33 -2.09
C GLU A 198 -11.59 -6.99 -1.03
N ASN A 199 -11.53 -5.79 -0.44
CA ASN A 199 -12.57 -5.29 0.48
C ASN A 199 -13.93 -5.10 -0.23
N GLU A 200 -13.94 -4.60 -1.46
CA GLU A 200 -15.19 -4.44 -2.21
C GLU A 200 -15.80 -5.79 -2.62
N ARG A 201 -14.99 -6.78 -3.00
CA ARG A 201 -15.47 -8.16 -3.19
C ARG A 201 -16.08 -8.75 -1.92
N SER A 202 -15.49 -8.47 -0.76
CA SER A 202 -16.03 -8.93 0.53
C SER A 202 -17.41 -8.32 0.82
N ARG A 203 -17.59 -7.02 0.56
CA ARG A 203 -18.90 -6.35 0.67
C ARG A 203 -19.94 -6.88 -0.31
N VAL A 204 -19.55 -7.16 -1.54
CA VAL A 204 -20.45 -7.76 -2.54
C VAL A 204 -20.88 -9.16 -2.08
N ALA A 205 -19.94 -10.00 -1.61
CA ALA A 205 -20.24 -11.33 -1.10
C ALA A 205 -21.14 -11.32 0.15
N GLU A 206 -20.92 -10.36 1.06
CA GLU A 206 -21.79 -10.15 2.23
C GLU A 206 -23.22 -9.80 1.80
N ARG A 207 -23.38 -8.84 0.87
CA ARG A 207 -24.67 -8.42 0.33
C ARG A 207 -25.36 -9.52 -0.50
N GLU A 208 -24.60 -10.33 -1.24
CA GLU A 208 -25.12 -11.53 -1.92
C GLU A 208 -25.66 -12.54 -0.91
N GLY A 209 -24.94 -12.76 0.21
CA GLY A 209 -25.39 -13.58 1.33
C GLY A 209 -26.70 -13.08 1.96
N GLU A 210 -26.81 -11.77 2.23
CA GLU A 210 -28.04 -11.14 2.73
C GLU A 210 -29.23 -11.35 1.77
N LEU A 211 -29.00 -11.15 0.46
CA LEU A 211 -30.05 -11.31 -0.56
C LEU A 211 -30.48 -12.78 -0.71
N LEU A 212 -29.55 -13.73 -0.63
CA LEU A 212 -29.88 -15.16 -0.63
C LEU A 212 -30.70 -15.54 0.60
N ALA A 213 -30.30 -15.10 1.79
CA ALA A 213 -31.06 -15.33 3.02
C ALA A 213 -32.47 -14.71 2.96
N ALA A 214 -32.62 -13.51 2.39
CA ALA A 214 -33.92 -12.87 2.18
C ALA A 214 -34.80 -13.63 1.18
N LEU A 215 -34.22 -14.19 0.10
CA LEU A 215 -34.94 -15.03 -0.87
C LEU A 215 -35.38 -16.37 -0.25
N GLU A 216 -34.55 -16.99 0.59
CA GLU A 216 -34.90 -18.21 1.32
C GLU A 216 -36.02 -17.96 2.34
N ALA A 217 -35.96 -16.85 3.07
CA ALA A 217 -37.04 -16.42 3.98
C ALA A 217 -38.35 -16.20 3.23
N ALA A 218 -38.35 -15.42 2.14
CA ALA A 218 -39.54 -15.18 1.31
C ALA A 218 -40.10 -16.49 0.71
N ARG A 219 -39.24 -17.44 0.34
CA ARG A 219 -39.67 -18.78 -0.10
C ARG A 219 -40.34 -19.58 1.01
N ALA A 220 -39.82 -19.53 2.25
CA ALA A 220 -40.43 -20.19 3.40
C ALA A 220 -41.79 -19.56 3.77
N GLU A 221 -41.91 -18.24 3.66
CA GLU A 221 -43.19 -17.52 3.81
C GLU A 221 -44.21 -17.96 2.76
N LEU A 222 -43.81 -18.02 1.48
CA LEU A 222 -44.69 -18.49 0.39
C LEU A 222 -45.18 -19.93 0.59
N VAL A 223 -44.32 -20.85 1.05
CA VAL A 223 -44.72 -22.23 1.39
C VAL A 223 -45.72 -22.24 2.56
N THR A 224 -45.48 -21.41 3.58
CA THR A 224 -46.39 -21.28 4.74
C THR A 224 -47.75 -20.72 4.33
N LEU A 225 -47.78 -19.69 3.46
CA LEU A 225 -49.01 -19.12 2.91
C LEU A 225 -49.75 -20.12 2.02
N HIS A 226 -49.04 -20.92 1.22
CA HIS A 226 -49.64 -21.98 0.41
C HIS A 226 -50.29 -23.08 1.26
N SER A 227 -49.65 -23.54 2.35
CA SER A 227 -50.27 -24.48 3.31
C SER A 227 -51.58 -23.91 3.86
N ARG A 228 -51.54 -22.68 4.39
CA ARG A 228 -52.72 -21.99 4.95
C ARG A 228 -53.84 -21.81 3.93
N LEU A 229 -53.50 -21.52 2.67
CA LEU A 229 -54.47 -21.44 1.58
C LEU A 229 -55.11 -22.80 1.34
N SER A 230 -54.33 -23.88 1.24
CA SER A 230 -54.86 -25.24 1.05
C SER A 230 -55.71 -25.73 2.24
N GLU A 231 -55.34 -25.38 3.47
CA GLU A 231 -56.14 -25.61 4.67
C GLU A 231 -57.48 -24.84 4.58
N SER A 232 -57.45 -23.57 4.17
CA SER A 232 -58.68 -22.78 3.99
C SER A 232 -59.57 -23.30 2.85
N ASP A 233 -58.99 -23.77 1.74
CA ASP A 233 -59.73 -24.36 0.63
C ASP A 233 -60.43 -25.66 1.04
N THR A 234 -59.73 -26.53 1.79
CA THR A 234 -60.35 -27.77 2.31
C THR A 234 -61.45 -27.50 3.33
N LEU A 235 -61.30 -26.48 4.18
CA LEU A 235 -62.37 -26.02 5.09
C LEU A 235 -63.59 -25.48 4.33
N VAL A 236 -63.38 -24.67 3.29
CA VAL A 236 -64.46 -24.12 2.45
C VAL A 236 -65.18 -25.24 1.68
N GLU A 237 -64.46 -26.22 1.16
CA GLU A 237 -65.09 -27.35 0.47
C GLU A 237 -65.85 -28.27 1.43
N GLY A 238 -65.33 -28.50 2.65
CA GLY A 238 -66.08 -29.17 3.72
C GLY A 238 -67.40 -28.45 4.05
N GLN A 239 -67.35 -27.13 4.26
CA GLN A 239 -68.55 -26.32 4.50
C GLN A 239 -69.56 -26.35 3.34
N ARG A 240 -69.09 -26.44 2.08
CA ARG A 240 -69.97 -26.60 0.90
C ARG A 240 -70.68 -27.95 0.91
N ILE A 241 -69.98 -29.03 1.25
CA ILE A 241 -70.55 -30.38 1.35
C ILE A 241 -71.59 -30.43 2.49
N GLU A 242 -71.27 -29.89 3.66
CA GLU A 242 -72.20 -29.78 4.79
C GLU A 242 -73.44 -28.94 4.43
N ALA A 243 -73.27 -27.78 3.80
CA ALA A 243 -74.38 -26.94 3.36
C ALA A 243 -75.26 -27.64 2.30
N ALA A 244 -74.66 -28.44 1.41
CA ALA A 244 -75.40 -29.25 0.44
C ALA A 244 -76.19 -30.39 1.12
N ALA A 245 -75.61 -31.06 2.12
CA ALA A 245 -76.28 -32.09 2.91
C ALA A 245 -77.44 -31.50 3.74
N ALA A 246 -77.22 -30.36 4.41
CA ALA A 246 -78.26 -29.65 5.16
C ALA A 246 -79.41 -29.18 4.25
N ARG A 247 -79.12 -28.73 3.02
CA ARG A 247 -80.15 -28.39 2.03
C ARG A 247 -80.99 -29.61 1.59
N ARG A 248 -80.36 -30.78 1.41
CA ARG A 248 -81.08 -32.03 1.10
C ARG A 248 -81.98 -32.44 2.26
N ALA A 249 -81.43 -32.55 3.47
CA ALA A 249 -82.20 -32.87 4.67
C ALA A 249 -83.37 -31.91 4.91
N ALA A 250 -83.20 -30.62 4.62
CA ALA A 250 -84.28 -29.63 4.68
C ALA A 250 -85.37 -29.85 3.62
N GLU A 251 -85.04 -30.29 2.40
CA GLU A 251 -86.03 -30.64 1.38
C GLU A 251 -86.72 -31.97 1.67
N ASP A 252 -85.99 -32.97 2.18
CA ASP A 252 -86.54 -34.25 2.64
C ASP A 252 -87.57 -34.02 3.76
N LEU A 253 -87.24 -33.16 4.74
CA LEU A 253 -88.18 -32.73 5.79
C LEU A 253 -89.40 -32.00 5.22
N ARG A 254 -89.23 -31.10 4.23
CA ARG A 254 -90.37 -30.45 3.54
C ARG A 254 -91.24 -31.46 2.78
N SER A 255 -90.64 -32.48 2.17
CA SER A 255 -91.39 -33.56 1.53
C SER A 255 -92.18 -34.37 2.56
N ALA A 256 -91.54 -34.79 3.65
CA ALA A 256 -92.19 -35.52 4.73
C ALA A 256 -93.32 -34.72 5.39
N VAL A 257 -93.18 -33.40 5.55
CA VAL A 257 -94.25 -32.51 6.01
C VAL A 257 -95.40 -32.46 5.00
N ARG A 258 -95.14 -32.26 3.70
CA ARG A 258 -96.18 -32.29 2.66
C ARG A 258 -96.92 -33.63 2.62
N ASP A 259 -96.20 -34.75 2.75
CA ASP A 259 -96.78 -36.09 2.81
C ASP A 259 -97.62 -36.31 4.07
N ALA A 260 -97.18 -35.80 5.22
CA ALA A 260 -97.93 -35.84 6.47
C ALA A 260 -99.18 -34.96 6.42
N GLU A 261 -99.10 -33.78 5.80
CA GLU A 261 -100.25 -32.91 5.55
C GLU A 261 -101.25 -33.54 4.59
N ALA A 262 -100.79 -34.20 3.52
CA ALA A 262 -101.63 -34.95 2.60
C ALA A 262 -102.33 -36.13 3.29
N LYS A 263 -101.59 -36.94 4.08
CA LYS A 263 -102.16 -38.03 4.89
C LYS A 263 -103.18 -37.51 5.92
N ARG A 264 -102.90 -36.37 6.56
CA ARG A 264 -103.84 -35.69 7.46
C ARG A 264 -105.10 -35.22 6.71
N GLY A 265 -104.93 -34.65 5.52
CA GLY A 265 -106.03 -34.24 4.65
C GLY A 265 -106.92 -35.42 4.25
N GLN A 266 -106.32 -36.55 3.86
CA GLN A 266 -107.05 -37.79 3.58
C GLN A 266 -107.81 -38.29 4.81
N ALA A 267 -107.16 -38.36 5.97
CA ALA A 267 -107.80 -38.82 7.21
C ALA A 267 -108.97 -37.92 7.66
N VAL A 268 -108.90 -36.61 7.38
CA VAL A 268 -110.04 -35.69 7.61
C VAL A 268 -111.16 -35.96 6.62
N ALA A 269 -110.86 -36.16 5.33
CA ALA A 269 -111.87 -36.50 4.32
C ALA A 269 -112.55 -37.86 4.60
N ASP A 270 -111.78 -38.86 5.04
CA ASP A 270 -112.29 -40.18 5.45
C ASP A 270 -113.21 -40.05 6.69
N LEU A 271 -112.84 -39.19 7.64
CA LEU A 271 -113.67 -38.89 8.82
C LEU A 271 -114.97 -38.16 8.42
N ASP A 272 -114.90 -37.17 7.54
CA ASP A 272 -116.09 -36.46 7.02
C ASP A 272 -117.01 -37.40 6.24
N GLN A 273 -116.44 -38.32 5.44
CA GLN A 273 -117.20 -39.37 4.75
C GLN A 273 -117.84 -40.34 5.74
N ALA A 274 -117.14 -40.74 6.80
CA ALA A 274 -117.69 -41.58 7.86
C ALA A 274 -118.81 -40.86 8.62
N GLN A 275 -118.66 -39.57 8.93
CA GLN A 275 -119.72 -38.75 9.54
C GLN A 275 -120.94 -38.60 8.63
N ALA A 276 -120.75 -38.42 7.31
CA ALA A 276 -121.84 -38.39 6.35
C ALA A 276 -122.60 -39.73 6.33
N ARG A 277 -121.88 -40.86 6.30
CA ARG A 277 -122.49 -42.20 6.41
C ARG A 277 -123.24 -42.42 7.72
N VAL A 278 -122.74 -41.91 8.85
CA VAL A 278 -123.45 -41.95 10.14
C VAL A 278 -124.75 -41.15 10.04
N ARG A 279 -124.72 -39.91 9.51
CA ARG A 279 -125.93 -39.09 9.31
C ARG A 279 -126.94 -39.72 8.36
N ASP A 280 -126.49 -40.44 7.32
CA ASP A 280 -127.38 -41.18 6.43
C ASP A 280 -128.01 -42.39 7.12
N CYS A 281 -127.25 -43.14 7.92
CA CYS A 281 -127.77 -44.22 8.75
C CYS A 281 -128.74 -43.70 9.82
N GLU A 282 -128.48 -42.55 10.44
CA GLU A 282 -129.40 -41.87 11.38
C GLU A 282 -130.71 -41.48 10.69
N GLN A 283 -130.66 -40.89 9.49
CA GLN A 283 -131.84 -40.58 8.69
C GLN A 283 -132.64 -41.84 8.29
N GLN A 284 -131.95 -42.91 7.90
CA GLN A 284 -132.59 -44.20 7.59
C GLN A 284 -133.26 -44.78 8.85
N ASN A 285 -132.58 -44.74 10.00
CA ASN A 285 -133.12 -45.20 11.27
C ASN A 285 -134.34 -44.36 11.69
N TRP A 286 -134.29 -43.03 11.52
CA TRP A 286 -135.43 -42.14 11.75
C TRP A 286 -136.62 -42.47 10.85
N ARG A 287 -136.40 -42.68 9.54
CA ARG A 287 -137.46 -43.11 8.60
C ARG A 287 -138.04 -44.47 8.98
N LEU A 288 -137.19 -45.44 9.36
CA LEU A 288 -137.64 -46.77 9.81
C LEU A 288 -138.42 -46.71 11.11
N ASN A 289 -138.02 -45.90 12.08
CA ASN A 289 -138.79 -45.70 13.31
C ASN A 289 -140.15 -45.06 12.99
N HIS A 290 -140.18 -44.07 12.10
CA HIS A 290 -141.43 -43.45 11.68
C HIS A 290 -142.36 -44.45 10.99
N THR A 291 -141.87 -45.28 10.06
CA THR A 291 -142.70 -46.32 9.43
C THR A 291 -143.09 -47.43 10.42
N VAL A 292 -142.27 -47.75 11.41
CA VAL A 292 -142.64 -48.68 12.50
C VAL A 292 -143.75 -48.07 13.37
N ASP A 293 -143.72 -46.77 13.64
CA ASP A 293 -144.77 -46.09 14.40
C ASP A 293 -146.06 -45.91 13.58
N GLU A 294 -145.98 -45.67 12.26
CA GLU A 294 -147.13 -45.75 11.34
C GLU A 294 -147.71 -47.18 11.27
N LEU A 295 -146.86 -48.21 11.21
CA LEU A 295 -147.28 -49.61 11.24
C LEU A 295 -147.88 -49.99 12.61
N ARG A 296 -147.38 -49.44 13.72
CA ARG A 296 -148.01 -49.59 15.04
C ARG A 296 -149.35 -48.86 15.11
N ALA A 297 -149.46 -47.66 14.54
CA ALA A 297 -150.71 -46.90 14.50
C ALA A 297 -151.77 -47.58 13.63
N THR A 298 -151.39 -48.11 12.46
CA THR A 298 -152.29 -48.88 11.60
C THR A 298 -152.64 -50.24 12.22
N LEU A 299 -151.72 -50.94 12.89
CA LEU A 299 -152.05 -52.14 13.67
C LEU A 299 -152.97 -51.82 14.86
N ALA A 300 -152.81 -50.68 15.53
CA ALA A 300 -153.71 -50.22 16.58
C ALA A 300 -155.08 -49.83 16.03
N ALA A 301 -155.15 -49.21 14.85
CA ALA A 301 -156.39 -48.92 14.15
C ALA A 301 -157.10 -50.22 13.72
N LEU A 302 -156.40 -51.16 13.09
CA LEU A 302 -156.92 -52.49 12.72
C LEU A 302 -157.32 -53.32 13.95
N ALA A 303 -156.62 -53.19 15.08
CA ALA A 303 -157.05 -53.78 16.35
C ALA A 303 -158.33 -53.10 16.88
N GLY A 304 -158.43 -51.78 16.77
CA GLY A 304 -159.63 -51.02 17.07
C GLY A 304 -160.82 -51.38 16.17
N GLU A 305 -160.60 -51.55 14.86
CA GLU A 305 -161.59 -52.03 13.89
C GLU A 305 -161.98 -53.48 14.18
N ARG A 306 -161.03 -54.36 14.49
CA ARG A 306 -161.30 -55.74 14.93
C ARG A 306 -162.12 -55.76 16.21
N ASP A 307 -161.82 -54.91 17.17
CA ASP A 307 -162.51 -54.88 18.47
C ASP A 307 -163.87 -54.16 18.37
N ALA A 308 -164.00 -53.19 17.45
CA ALA A 308 -165.29 -52.64 17.02
C ALA A 308 -166.13 -53.70 16.31
N ALA A 309 -165.59 -54.40 15.31
CA ALA A 309 -166.25 -55.50 14.60
C ALA A 309 -166.57 -56.67 15.53
N ARG A 310 -165.75 -56.95 16.55
CA ARG A 310 -166.09 -57.88 17.64
C ARG A 310 -167.25 -57.33 18.46
N SER A 311 -167.23 -56.06 18.89
CA SER A 311 -168.35 -55.45 19.62
C SER A 311 -169.64 -55.40 18.80
N GLU A 312 -169.55 -55.33 17.46
CA GLU A 312 -170.68 -55.40 16.53
C GLU A 312 -171.14 -56.84 16.34
N ALA A 313 -170.23 -57.80 16.24
CA ALA A 313 -170.56 -59.23 16.29
C ALA A 313 -171.16 -59.62 17.66
N GLU A 314 -170.74 -59.00 18.76
CA GLU A 314 -171.28 -59.18 20.10
C GLU A 314 -172.65 -58.52 20.25
N ARG A 315 -172.84 -57.32 19.66
CA ARG A 315 -174.14 -56.67 19.55
C ARG A 315 -175.10 -57.47 18.66
N ALA A 316 -174.63 -57.98 17.53
CA ALA A 316 -175.39 -58.85 16.64
C ALA A 316 -175.71 -60.19 17.30
N ARG A 317 -174.78 -60.79 18.06
CA ARG A 317 -175.07 -61.97 18.91
C ARG A 317 -176.12 -61.67 19.96
N ARG A 318 -176.03 -60.55 20.69
CA ARG A 318 -177.07 -60.10 21.63
C ARG A 318 -178.41 -59.83 20.94
N HIS A 319 -178.41 -59.32 19.71
CA HIS A 319 -179.62 -59.05 18.93
C HIS A 319 -180.26 -60.35 18.40
N ILE A 320 -179.44 -61.32 18.00
CA ILE A 320 -179.87 -62.69 17.65
C ILE A 320 -180.41 -63.39 18.91
N ASP A 321 -179.70 -63.36 20.04
CA ASP A 321 -180.19 -63.90 21.32
C ASP A 321 -181.51 -63.26 21.76
N ALA A 322 -181.69 -61.95 21.53
CA ALA A 322 -182.95 -61.24 21.77
C ALA A 322 -184.09 -61.61 20.82
N LEU A 323 -183.79 -62.16 19.63
CA LEU A 323 -184.78 -62.63 18.65
C LEU A 323 -185.07 -64.14 18.75
N THR A 324 -184.17 -64.94 19.33
CA THR A 324 -184.27 -66.42 19.31
C THR A 324 -184.85 -67.05 20.59
N ARG A 325 -185.22 -66.27 21.63
CA ARG A 325 -185.70 -66.86 22.90
C ARG A 325 -186.90 -66.16 23.53
N GLY A 326 -188.01 -66.92 23.60
CA GLY A 326 -188.99 -66.81 24.68
C GLY A 326 -188.41 -67.26 26.04
N PRO A 327 -189.21 -67.19 27.12
CA PRO A 327 -188.69 -67.00 28.47
C PRO A 327 -188.14 -68.29 29.12
N ALA A 328 -186.89 -68.22 29.60
CA ALA A 328 -186.36 -69.16 30.59
C ALA A 328 -185.29 -68.51 31.50
N ALA A 329 -185.41 -68.86 32.78
CA ALA A 329 -184.48 -68.76 33.92
C ALA A 329 -182.95 -68.90 33.64
N ALA A 330 -182.02 -68.58 34.56
CA ALA A 330 -181.97 -67.78 35.79
C ALA A 330 -180.53 -67.88 36.42
N ARG A 331 -180.22 -67.03 37.43
CA ARG A 331 -179.20 -67.21 38.51
C ARG A 331 -177.69 -67.34 38.20
N GLY A 332 -176.89 -66.55 38.93
CA GLY A 332 -175.54 -66.89 39.46
C GLY A 332 -174.38 -66.94 38.46
N GLY A 333 -173.12 -66.67 38.83
CA GLY A 333 -172.47 -66.17 40.05
C GLY A 333 -171.22 -65.36 39.65
N GLU A 334 -170.56 -64.55 40.50
CA GLU A 334 -169.66 -65.01 41.59
C GLU A 334 -168.70 -66.11 41.10
N THR A 335 -167.37 -65.99 41.03
CA THR A 335 -166.36 -65.28 41.85
C THR A 335 -165.05 -65.16 41.01
N GLY A 336 -164.02 -64.42 41.43
CA GLY A 336 -162.94 -65.05 42.20
C GLY A 336 -161.58 -64.93 41.47
N PRO A 337 -160.42 -65.20 42.14
CA PRO A 337 -159.32 -64.23 42.06
C PRO A 337 -157.88 -64.79 41.92
N ALA A 338 -156.93 -63.84 41.87
CA ALA A 338 -155.61 -63.84 42.55
C ALA A 338 -154.37 -64.56 41.95
N THR A 339 -153.20 -64.04 42.40
CA THR A 339 -151.84 -64.67 42.52
C THR A 339 -151.07 -64.90 41.20
N ILE A 340 -149.95 -64.21 40.90
CA ILE A 340 -148.57 -64.33 41.49
C ILE A 340 -148.20 -65.82 41.64
N PRO A 341 -147.15 -66.37 40.96
CA PRO A 341 -145.76 -66.03 41.34
C PRO A 341 -144.62 -66.19 40.29
N ASP A 342 -143.42 -65.84 40.78
CA ASP A 342 -142.03 -66.21 40.44
C ASP A 342 -141.67 -67.29 39.40
N GLY A 343 -140.46 -67.15 38.85
CA GLY A 343 -139.71 -68.17 38.11
C GLY A 343 -139.01 -67.58 36.89
N ARG A 344 -137.78 -67.03 36.94
CA ARG A 344 -136.48 -67.58 37.37
C ARG A 344 -135.93 -68.65 36.42
N THR A 345 -134.61 -68.59 36.25
CA THR A 345 -133.72 -69.48 35.46
C THR A 345 -133.76 -69.30 33.94
N ALA A 346 -132.66 -69.40 33.18
CA ALA A 346 -131.20 -69.26 33.36
C ALA A 346 -130.56 -69.94 32.12
N THR A 347 -129.23 -70.03 32.10
CA THR A 347 -128.36 -70.79 31.17
C THR A 347 -128.07 -70.11 29.82
N ALA A 348 -126.84 -70.16 29.29
CA ALA A 348 -125.54 -70.54 29.89
C ALA A 348 -124.38 -70.26 28.92
N ILE A 349 -123.14 -70.09 29.46
CA ILE A 349 -121.85 -70.68 28.98
C ILE A 349 -121.40 -70.31 27.54
N GLU A 350 -120.15 -69.97 27.19
CA GLU A 350 -118.81 -69.74 27.80
C GLU A 350 -118.01 -68.90 26.75
N GLN A 351 -116.76 -68.43 26.86
CA GLN A 351 -115.55 -68.86 27.58
C GLN A 351 -114.53 -67.68 27.64
N GLU A 352 -113.50 -67.76 28.49
CA GLU A 352 -112.56 -66.66 28.84
C GLU A 352 -111.07 -67.17 28.89
N PRO A 353 -110.03 -66.35 29.23
CA PRO A 353 -109.31 -65.39 28.38
C PRO A 353 -107.94 -65.95 27.83
N PRO A 354 -106.70 -65.82 28.41
CA PRO A 354 -106.09 -64.94 29.42
C PRO A 354 -104.82 -64.13 28.99
N THR A 355 -104.55 -63.02 29.70
CA THR A 355 -103.25 -62.35 30.06
C THR A 355 -101.98 -62.39 29.18
N GLY A 356 -101.31 -61.22 29.09
CA GLY A 356 -99.87 -61.12 28.78
C GLY A 356 -99.23 -59.79 29.20
N LEU A 357 -98.64 -59.72 30.39
CA LEU A 357 -97.79 -58.62 30.87
C LEU A 357 -96.33 -59.09 30.93
N HIS A 358 -95.41 -58.40 30.24
CA HIS A 358 -93.99 -58.44 30.58
C HIS A 358 -93.33 -57.08 30.35
N SER A 359 -92.63 -56.60 31.37
CA SER A 359 -91.54 -55.63 31.23
C SER A 359 -90.23 -56.40 31.10
N LEU A 360 -89.25 -55.88 30.34
CA LEU A 360 -87.84 -55.94 30.75
C LEU A 360 -86.97 -54.96 29.96
N SER A 361 -85.94 -54.48 30.66
CA SER A 361 -84.92 -53.52 30.25
C SER A 361 -84.09 -53.94 29.03
N GLY A 362 -83.63 -52.95 28.23
CA GLY A 362 -82.71 -53.15 27.12
C GLY A 362 -81.83 -51.93 26.85
N PHE A 363 -80.74 -51.81 27.59
CA PHE A 363 -79.69 -50.79 27.40
C PHE A 363 -78.87 -51.12 26.12
N GLN A 364 -78.72 -50.17 25.19
CA GLN A 364 -77.44 -50.02 24.46
C GLN A 364 -77.32 -48.68 23.72
N LEU A 365 -76.50 -47.79 24.28
CA LEU A 365 -75.70 -46.84 23.50
C LEU A 365 -74.57 -47.60 22.81
N PRO A 366 -74.11 -47.13 21.64
CA PRO A 366 -72.70 -47.10 21.33
C PRO A 366 -72.17 -45.66 21.47
N HIS A 367 -71.24 -45.47 22.40
CA HIS A 367 -70.30 -44.35 22.32
C HIS A 367 -69.23 -44.65 21.27
N ALA A 368 -68.76 -43.58 20.62
CA ALA A 368 -67.40 -43.41 20.08
C ALA A 368 -66.86 -44.45 19.08
N GLY A 369 -66.90 -44.06 17.81
CA GLY A 369 -65.79 -44.22 16.87
C GLY A 369 -65.50 -42.86 16.25
#